data_AF-A0A6C0LZA9-F1
#
_entry.id   AF-A0A6C0LZA9-F1
#
_cell.length_a   1.000
_cell.length_b   1.000
_cell.length_c   1.000
_cell.angle_alpha   90.00
_cell.angle_beta   90.00
_cell.angle_gamma   90.00
#
_symmetry.space_group_name_H-M   'P 1'
#
loop_
_entity.id
_entity.type
_entity.pdbx_description
1 polymer ?
#
loop_
_entity_poly.entity_id
_entity_poly.type
_entity_poly.pdbx_seq_one_letter_code
_entity_poly.pdbx_strand_id
1 'polypeptide(L)'
;MFKNCSKCLEHKSLHDFHILKTAKLGRHPQCKLCRKKKYKTNKYSELNLREICCYNCGEIKSVDQFYKNKSSSTGRQIYCKCCHRNKIKQSMSKKDNFLKLLLKKFKKKYKNRKINITVQNINDLLNKQGEKCHITKHILTTNVDIKQRTDNIWNISIMIINNNKKEIDINSVHLVCNLVYSSIEIYNLSEQELTGIYSQLNS
;
A
#
# COMPACT_ATOMS: atom_id res chain seq x y z
N MET A 1 13.74 22.30 33.32
CA MET A 1 14.34 20.95 33.32
C MET A 1 15.33 20.84 32.18
N PHE A 2 16.53 20.33 32.44
CA PHE A 2 17.67 20.34 31.52
C PHE A 2 18.27 18.94 31.36
N LYS A 3 19.04 18.72 30.30
CA LYS A 3 19.80 17.48 30.09
C LYS A 3 21.05 17.72 29.24
N ASN A 4 22.06 16.87 29.42
CA ASN A 4 23.24 16.85 28.58
C ASN A 4 22.99 16.19 27.22
N CYS A 5 23.43 16.84 26.16
CA CYS A 5 23.42 16.26 24.82
C CYS A 5 24.51 15.18 24.70
N SER A 6 24.15 13.96 24.30
CA SER A 6 25.14 12.87 24.14
C SER A 6 26.15 13.07 23.00
N LYS A 7 26.06 14.16 22.23
CA LYS A 7 26.97 14.45 21.11
C LYS A 7 27.86 15.67 21.32
N CYS A 8 27.31 16.81 21.77
CA CYS A 8 28.10 18.01 22.07
C CYS A 8 28.43 18.16 23.55
N LEU A 9 27.92 17.26 24.41
CA LEU A 9 28.11 17.26 25.87
C LEU A 9 27.60 18.51 26.61
N GLU A 10 27.09 19.52 25.89
CA GLU A 10 26.47 20.71 26.46
C GLU A 10 25.16 20.40 27.20
N HIS A 11 24.96 21.10 28.32
CA HIS A 11 23.74 21.10 29.11
C HIS A 11 22.69 22.02 28.46
N LYS A 12 21.55 21.45 28.04
CA LYS A 12 20.52 22.17 27.26
C LYS A 12 19.13 21.96 27.81
N SER A 13 18.22 22.86 27.47
CA SER A 13 16.81 22.76 27.84
C SER A 13 16.19 21.52 27.19
N LEU A 14 15.24 20.86 27.85
CA LEU A 14 14.53 19.73 27.22
C LEU A 14 13.80 20.12 25.91
N HIS A 15 13.47 21.40 25.71
CA HIS A 15 12.90 21.91 24.45
C HIS A 15 13.89 21.83 23.27
N ASP A 16 15.19 21.76 23.55
CA ASP A 16 16.24 21.61 22.54
C ASP A 16 16.39 20.16 22.05
N PHE A 17 15.55 19.25 22.52
CA PHE A 17 15.55 17.84 22.15
C PHE A 17 14.20 17.43 21.52
N HIS A 18 14.26 16.55 20.53
CA HIS A 18 13.04 15.93 19.98
C HIS A 18 12.39 15.01 21.01
N ILE A 19 11.06 14.88 20.95
CA ILE A 19 10.33 13.92 21.77
C ILE A 19 10.72 12.51 21.33
N LEU A 20 11.03 11.66 22.30
CA LEU A 20 11.26 10.24 22.10
C LEU A 20 10.61 9.50 23.28
N LYS A 21 9.42 8.95 23.06
CA LYS A 21 8.58 8.34 24.10
C LYS A 21 9.26 7.17 24.82
N THR A 22 10.21 6.51 24.16
CA THR A 22 10.96 5.36 24.68
C THR A 22 12.20 5.75 25.49
N ALA A 23 12.57 7.03 25.54
CA ALA A 23 13.75 7.47 26.30
C ALA A 23 13.39 7.82 27.75
N LYS A 24 14.34 7.61 28.67
CA LYS A 24 14.21 7.85 30.13
C LYS A 24 13.56 9.20 30.51
N LEU A 25 13.76 10.24 29.72
CA LEU A 25 13.20 11.59 29.96
C LEU A 25 12.16 12.02 28.91
N GLY A 26 11.62 11.07 28.13
CA GLY A 26 10.73 11.37 27.00
C GLY A 26 11.38 12.19 25.88
N ARG A 27 12.71 12.36 25.91
CA ARG A 27 13.48 13.21 24.99
C ARG A 27 14.65 12.46 24.41
N HIS A 28 14.88 12.67 23.12
CA HIS A 28 16.01 12.09 22.37
C HIS A 28 17.36 12.41 23.04
N PRO A 29 18.37 11.50 23.06
CA PRO A 29 19.68 11.72 23.68
C PRO A 29 20.50 12.89 23.08
N GLN A 30 20.36 13.09 21.78
CA GLN A 30 21.04 14.17 21.03
C GLN A 30 20.12 15.36 20.81
N CYS A 31 20.66 16.58 20.96
CA CYS A 31 19.91 17.83 20.74
C CYS A 31 19.59 18.05 19.25
N LYS A 32 18.59 18.90 18.99
CA LYS A 32 18.11 19.29 17.65
C LYS A 32 19.26 19.82 16.78
N LEU A 33 20.14 20.65 17.35
CA LEU A 33 21.28 21.22 16.63
C LEU A 33 22.30 20.16 16.22
N CYS A 34 22.67 19.25 17.12
CA CYS A 34 23.60 18.14 16.79
C CYS A 34 23.00 17.21 15.73
N ARG A 35 21.70 16.91 15.80
CA ARG A 35 21.02 16.14 14.75
C ARG A 35 21.01 16.91 13.43
N LYS A 36 20.70 18.21 13.42
CA LYS A 36 20.72 19.06 12.22
C LYS A 36 22.12 19.14 11.60
N LYS A 37 23.18 19.25 12.41
CA LYS A 37 24.57 19.17 11.96
C LYS A 37 24.87 17.80 11.35
N LYS A 38 24.45 16.69 11.99
CA LYS A 38 24.58 15.34 11.42
C LYS A 38 23.89 15.21 10.05
N TYR A 39 22.70 15.79 9.88
CA TYR A 39 22.03 15.81 8.57
C TYR A 39 22.77 16.66 7.53
N LYS A 40 23.43 17.74 7.95
CA LYS A 40 24.28 18.57 7.07
C LYS A 40 25.61 17.92 6.73
N THR A 41 26.20 17.10 7.62
CA THR A 41 27.45 16.36 7.38
C THR A 41 27.21 15.05 6.62
N ASN A 42 26.04 14.42 6.81
CA ASN A 42 25.56 13.31 5.96
C ASN A 42 24.99 13.82 4.63
N LYS A 43 25.18 15.09 4.29
CA LYS A 43 24.91 15.59 2.95
C LYS A 43 25.93 14.88 2.07
N TYR A 44 25.48 13.77 1.47
CA TYR A 44 26.20 12.87 0.57
C TYR A 44 27.42 13.57 -0.03
N SER A 45 28.64 13.19 0.41
CA SER A 45 29.79 13.41 -0.45
C SER A 45 29.45 12.70 -1.74
N GLU A 46 29.47 13.41 -2.87
CA GLU A 46 29.31 12.80 -4.19
C GLU A 46 30.47 11.81 -4.41
N LEU A 47 30.32 10.62 -3.81
CA LEU A 47 31.03 9.45 -4.25
C LEU A 47 30.59 9.28 -5.70
N ASN A 48 31.49 9.55 -6.63
CA ASN A 48 31.32 9.32 -8.06
C ASN A 48 31.29 7.82 -8.35
N LEU A 49 30.40 7.09 -7.69
CA LEU A 49 30.11 5.69 -7.94
C LEU A 49 29.43 5.63 -9.30
N ARG A 50 30.06 4.95 -10.26
CA ARG A 50 29.44 4.64 -11.55
C ARG A 50 28.51 3.43 -11.43
N GLU A 51 28.83 2.52 -10.52
CA GLU A 51 28.14 1.25 -10.35
C GLU A 51 27.89 0.91 -8.87
N ILE A 52 26.81 0.18 -8.60
CA ILE A 52 26.37 -0.27 -7.27
C ILE A 52 25.86 -1.71 -7.40
N CYS A 53 26.22 -2.57 -6.45
CA CYS A 53 25.65 -3.92 -6.33
C CYS A 53 24.25 -3.87 -5.69
N CYS A 54 23.25 -4.46 -6.34
CA CYS A 54 21.89 -4.55 -5.82
C CYS A 54 21.79 -5.62 -4.71
N TYR A 55 21.35 -5.23 -3.52
CA TYR A 55 21.24 -6.16 -2.37
C TYR A 55 20.18 -7.26 -2.55
N ASN A 56 19.29 -7.15 -3.54
CA ASN A 56 18.25 -8.15 -3.78
C ASN A 56 18.63 -9.17 -4.85
N CYS A 57 19.26 -8.76 -5.95
CA CYS A 57 19.62 -9.66 -7.05
C CYS A 57 21.13 -9.97 -7.12
N GLY A 58 21.96 -9.30 -6.32
CA GLY A 58 23.42 -9.48 -6.33
C GLY A 58 24.15 -8.87 -7.54
N GLU A 59 23.41 -8.36 -8.53
CA GLU A 59 24.01 -7.83 -9.75
C GLU A 59 24.58 -6.42 -9.54
N ILE A 60 25.77 -6.18 -10.09
CA ILE A 60 26.38 -4.86 -10.24
C ILE A 60 25.66 -4.13 -11.38
N LYS A 61 25.16 -2.92 -11.10
CA LYS A 61 24.42 -2.10 -12.07
C LYS A 61 24.85 -0.65 -11.99
N SER A 62 24.68 0.08 -13.09
CA SER A 62 24.84 1.54 -13.11
C SER A 62 23.98 2.23 -12.05
N VAL A 63 24.49 3.32 -11.46
CA VAL A 63 23.77 4.14 -10.47
C VAL A 63 22.40 4.65 -10.94
N ASP A 64 22.19 4.77 -12.25
CA ASP A 64 20.91 5.20 -12.82
C ASP A 64 19.84 4.12 -12.76
N GLN A 65 20.23 2.87 -12.51
CA GLN A 65 19.32 1.78 -12.20
C GLN A 65 18.83 1.81 -10.75
N PHE A 66 19.17 2.83 -9.96
CA PHE A 66 18.75 2.98 -8.56
C PHE A 66 18.05 4.32 -8.33
N TYR A 67 17.03 4.33 -7.46
CA TYR A 67 16.37 5.57 -7.04
C TYR A 67 17.30 6.39 -6.13
N LYS A 68 17.20 7.73 -6.20
CA LYS A 68 17.94 8.64 -5.32
C LYS A 68 17.43 8.50 -3.88
N ASN A 69 18.35 8.39 -2.92
CA ASN A 69 18.05 8.37 -1.50
C ASN A 69 19.09 9.17 -0.70
N LYS A 70 18.75 10.42 -0.36
CA LYS A 70 19.65 11.36 0.34
C LYS A 70 20.05 10.92 1.76
N SER A 71 19.34 9.95 2.35
CA SER A 71 19.69 9.42 3.67
C SER A 71 20.68 8.26 3.61
N SER A 72 20.95 7.72 2.43
CA SER A 72 21.93 6.65 2.22
C SER A 72 23.34 7.22 2.14
N SER A 73 24.33 6.46 2.62
CA SER A 73 25.75 6.77 2.46
C SER A 73 26.16 6.84 0.98
N THR A 74 25.50 6.09 0.10
CA THR A 74 25.72 6.08 -1.36
C THR A 74 24.79 7.04 -2.13
N GLY A 75 23.94 7.80 -1.44
CA GLY A 75 22.99 8.72 -2.10
C GLY A 75 21.92 8.02 -2.95
N ARG A 76 21.93 6.68 -2.99
CA ARG A 76 21.06 5.80 -3.79
C ARG A 76 20.41 4.76 -2.87
N GLN A 77 19.30 4.19 -3.33
CA GLN A 77 18.69 3.03 -2.67
C GLN A 77 19.57 1.78 -2.82
N ILE A 78 19.40 0.82 -1.90
CA ILE A 78 20.13 -0.45 -1.89
C ILE A 78 19.61 -1.48 -2.91
N TYR A 79 18.44 -1.23 -3.49
CA TYR A 79 17.81 -2.09 -4.48
C TYR A 79 17.72 -1.37 -5.82
N CYS A 80 17.99 -2.10 -6.91
CA CYS A 80 17.76 -1.57 -8.24
C CYS A 80 16.26 -1.32 -8.46
N LYS A 81 15.93 -0.47 -9.43
CA LYS A 81 14.55 -0.08 -9.77
C LYS A 81 13.66 -1.29 -10.06
N CYS A 82 14.19 -2.30 -10.75
CA CYS A 82 13.47 -3.54 -11.04
C CYS A 82 13.08 -4.29 -9.74
N CYS A 83 14.07 -4.60 -8.90
CA CYS A 83 13.83 -5.25 -7.60
C CYS A 83 12.93 -4.43 -6.69
N HIS A 84 13.08 -3.10 -6.69
CA HIS A 84 12.23 -2.20 -5.91
C HIS A 84 10.76 -2.28 -6.36
N ARG A 85 10.49 -2.23 -7.67
CA ARG A 85 9.14 -2.37 -8.22
C ARG A 85 8.55 -3.76 -7.92
N ASN A 86 9.34 -4.83 -8.04
CA ASN A 86 8.92 -6.19 -7.67
C ASN A 86 8.55 -6.28 -6.19
N LYS A 87 9.34 -5.66 -5.30
CA LYS A 87 9.05 -5.62 -3.87
C LYS A 87 7.76 -4.86 -3.57
N ILE A 88 7.51 -3.74 -4.24
CA ILE A 88 6.25 -2.99 -4.14
C ILE A 88 5.08 -3.87 -4.63
N LYS A 89 5.21 -4.48 -5.82
CA LYS A 89 4.22 -5.40 -6.40
C LYS A 89 3.83 -6.49 -5.40
N GLN A 90 4.81 -7.21 -4.87
CA GLN A 90 4.61 -8.27 -3.88
C GLN A 90 3.94 -7.75 -2.62
N SER A 91 4.40 -6.61 -2.09
CA SER A 91 3.82 -5.99 -0.91
C SER A 91 2.35 -5.60 -1.12
N MET A 92 2.03 -4.98 -2.26
CA MET A 92 0.66 -4.58 -2.60
C MET A 92 -0.24 -5.78 -2.89
N SER A 93 0.32 -6.89 -3.38
CA SER A 93 -0.44 -8.11 -3.67
C SER A 93 -0.80 -8.92 -2.42
N LYS A 94 -0.18 -8.64 -1.26
CA LYS A 94 -0.59 -9.22 0.02
C LYS A 94 -2.05 -8.87 0.31
N LYS A 95 -2.84 -9.85 0.73
CA LYS A 95 -4.29 -9.72 0.98
C LYS A 95 -4.65 -8.43 1.72
N ASP A 96 -4.09 -8.21 2.91
CA ASP A 96 -4.40 -7.02 3.73
C ASP A 96 -4.11 -5.69 3.03
N ASN A 97 -3.01 -5.61 2.29
CA ASN A 97 -2.64 -4.39 1.57
C ASN A 97 -3.54 -4.17 0.37
N PHE A 98 -3.88 -5.23 -0.35
CA PHE A 98 -4.82 -5.17 -1.46
C PHE A 98 -6.20 -4.71 -0.98
N LEU A 99 -6.73 -5.30 0.09
CA LEU A 99 -8.04 -4.93 0.64
C LEU A 99 -8.08 -3.46 1.11
N LYS A 100 -6.99 -2.97 1.71
CA LYS A 100 -6.85 -1.53 2.04
C LYS A 100 -6.90 -0.65 0.79
N LEU A 101 -6.20 -1.03 -0.28
CA LEU A 101 -6.20 -0.30 -1.55
C LEU A 101 -7.58 -0.33 -2.22
N LEU A 102 -8.23 -1.49 -2.24
CA LEU A 102 -9.57 -1.71 -2.77
C LEU A 102 -10.58 -0.81 -2.06
N LEU A 103 -10.63 -0.86 -0.73
CA LEU A 103 -11.54 -0.03 0.07
C LEU A 103 -11.26 1.47 -0.13
N LYS A 104 -9.99 1.87 -0.23
CA LYS A 104 -9.62 3.26 -0.52
C LYS A 104 -10.16 3.73 -1.87
N LYS A 105 -10.00 2.91 -2.93
CA LYS A 105 -10.52 3.21 -4.27
C LYS A 105 -12.05 3.26 -4.27
N PHE A 106 -12.70 2.31 -3.61
CA PHE A 106 -14.15 2.26 -3.46
C PHE A 106 -14.69 3.52 -2.76
N LYS A 107 -14.11 3.90 -1.63
CA LYS A 107 -14.46 5.15 -0.91
C LYS A 107 -14.27 6.39 -1.76
N LYS A 108 -13.21 6.43 -2.58
CA LYS A 108 -12.99 7.54 -3.52
C LYS A 108 -14.07 7.60 -4.61
N LYS A 109 -14.47 6.46 -5.16
CA LYS A 109 -15.51 6.36 -6.19
C LYS A 109 -16.88 6.80 -5.67
N TYR A 110 -17.25 6.35 -4.47
CA TYR A 110 -18.54 6.66 -3.84
C TYR A 110 -18.45 7.75 -2.76
N LYS A 111 -17.58 8.75 -2.95
CA LYS A 111 -17.30 9.82 -1.96
C LYS A 111 -18.53 10.62 -1.49
N ASN A 112 -19.61 10.63 -2.29
CA ASN A 112 -20.85 11.35 -1.99
C ASN A 112 -21.85 10.52 -1.16
N ARG A 113 -21.50 9.27 -0.80
CA ARG A 113 -22.33 8.37 0.00
C ARG A 113 -21.68 8.11 1.35
N LYS A 114 -22.50 7.80 2.34
CA LYS A 114 -22.01 7.35 3.64
C LYS A 114 -21.56 5.89 3.49
N ILE A 115 -20.30 5.59 3.78
CA ILE A 115 -19.72 4.24 3.62
C ILE A 115 -19.31 3.71 4.99
N ASN A 116 -20.07 2.75 5.50
CA ASN A 116 -19.83 2.07 6.77
C ASN A 116 -19.24 0.67 6.53
N ILE A 117 -18.06 0.63 5.89
CA ILE A 117 -17.33 -0.59 5.59
C ILE A 117 -15.87 -0.44 6.06
N THR A 118 -15.38 -1.48 6.74
CA THR A 118 -13.97 -1.63 7.15
C THR A 118 -13.26 -2.71 6.32
N VAL A 119 -11.93 -2.74 6.38
CA VAL A 119 -11.12 -3.78 5.74
C VAL A 119 -11.47 -5.17 6.30
N GLN A 120 -11.73 -5.24 7.61
CA GLN A 120 -12.12 -6.49 8.27
C GLN A 120 -13.45 -7.00 7.72
N ASN A 121 -14.45 -6.12 7.55
CA ASN A 121 -15.73 -6.53 6.98
C ASN A 121 -15.59 -7.13 5.58
N ILE A 122 -14.72 -6.57 4.74
CA ILE A 122 -14.44 -7.12 3.40
C ILE A 122 -13.77 -8.50 3.50
N ASN A 123 -12.78 -8.65 4.39
CA ASN A 123 -12.11 -9.93 4.59
C ASN A 123 -13.08 -11.00 5.12
N ASP A 124 -13.96 -10.64 6.06
CA ASP A 124 -14.99 -11.53 6.60
C ASP A 124 -15.99 -11.94 5.51
N LEU A 125 -16.43 -11.00 4.67
CA LEU A 125 -17.30 -11.30 3.52
C LEU A 125 -16.61 -12.21 2.50
N LEU A 126 -15.32 -11.99 2.22
CA LEU A 126 -14.54 -12.85 1.35
C LEU A 126 -14.49 -14.28 1.88
N ASN A 127 -14.25 -14.46 3.18
CA ASN A 127 -14.25 -15.77 3.82
C ASN A 127 -15.64 -16.43 3.78
N LYS A 128 -16.71 -15.65 4.05
CA LYS A 128 -18.10 -16.14 3.95
C LYS A 128 -18.45 -16.61 2.53
N GLN A 129 -17.89 -15.96 1.50
CA GLN A 129 -18.02 -16.38 0.10
C GLN A 129 -17.08 -17.53 -0.29
N GLY A 130 -16.30 -18.08 0.65
CA GLY A 130 -15.33 -19.15 0.38
C GLY A 130 -14.18 -18.70 -0.52
N GLU A 131 -13.76 -17.43 -0.42
CA GLU A 131 -12.76 -16.77 -1.28
C GLU A 131 -13.11 -16.77 -2.78
N LYS A 132 -14.40 -16.95 -3.10
CA LYS A 132 -14.90 -17.04 -4.48
C LYS A 132 -15.75 -15.83 -4.86
N CYS A 133 -15.77 -15.56 -6.16
CA CYS A 133 -16.66 -14.59 -6.78
C CYS A 133 -18.11 -14.98 -6.50
N HIS A 134 -18.91 -14.01 -6.07
CA HIS A 134 -20.33 -14.24 -5.76
C HIS A 134 -21.11 -14.80 -6.95
N ILE A 135 -20.84 -14.27 -8.15
CA ILE A 135 -21.50 -14.70 -9.40
C ILE A 135 -20.82 -15.95 -9.97
N THR A 136 -19.54 -15.83 -10.33
CA THR A 136 -18.88 -16.88 -11.15
C THR A 136 -18.33 -18.05 -10.37
N LYS A 137 -18.28 -17.95 -9.03
CA LYS A 137 -17.64 -18.92 -8.13
C LYS A 137 -16.15 -19.17 -8.39
N HIS A 138 -15.50 -18.46 -9.31
CA HIS A 138 -14.05 -18.47 -9.47
C HIS A 138 -13.36 -17.91 -8.23
N ILE A 139 -12.19 -18.46 -7.91
CA ILE A 139 -11.35 -17.96 -6.81
C ILE A 139 -10.93 -16.52 -7.10
N LEU A 140 -11.14 -15.64 -6.14
CA LEU A 140 -10.75 -14.25 -6.24
C LEU A 140 -9.28 -14.08 -5.85
N THR A 141 -8.59 -13.16 -6.54
CA THR A 141 -7.16 -12.91 -6.34
C THR A 141 -6.88 -11.47 -5.90
N THR A 142 -5.63 -11.20 -5.54
CA THR A 142 -5.15 -9.87 -5.09
C THR A 142 -3.90 -9.45 -5.86
N ASN A 143 -3.79 -9.87 -7.12
CA ASN A 143 -2.60 -9.72 -7.94
C ASN A 143 -2.43 -8.28 -8.45
N VAL A 144 -1.36 -7.63 -8.02
CA VAL A 144 -0.96 -6.32 -8.52
C VAL A 144 0.14 -6.51 -9.56
N ASP A 145 0.15 -5.70 -10.63
CA ASP A 145 1.19 -5.78 -11.66
C ASP A 145 2.44 -4.94 -11.32
N ILE A 146 3.46 -5.01 -12.16
CA ILE A 146 4.72 -4.26 -11.93
C ILE A 146 4.54 -2.74 -12.00
N LYS A 147 3.48 -2.28 -12.68
CA LYS A 147 3.07 -0.88 -12.79
C LYS A 147 2.07 -0.50 -11.69
N GLN A 148 1.85 -1.37 -10.70
CA GLN A 148 0.95 -1.16 -9.56
C GLN A 148 -0.54 -1.09 -9.94
N ARG A 149 -0.92 -1.66 -11.08
CA ARG A 149 -2.31 -1.78 -11.52
C ARG A 149 -2.99 -2.95 -10.79
N THR A 150 -4.29 -2.78 -10.52
CA THR A 150 -5.12 -3.72 -9.75
C THR A 150 -6.27 -4.32 -10.58
N ASP A 151 -6.23 -4.10 -11.89
CA ASP A 151 -7.26 -4.41 -12.90
C ASP A 151 -7.16 -5.85 -13.45
N ASN A 152 -6.35 -6.72 -12.84
CA ASN A 152 -6.33 -8.15 -13.20
C ASN A 152 -7.76 -8.71 -13.12
N ILE A 153 -8.17 -9.45 -14.15
CA ILE A 153 -9.56 -9.89 -14.34
C ILE A 153 -10.13 -10.71 -13.17
N TRP A 154 -9.26 -11.44 -12.45
CA TRP A 154 -9.64 -12.29 -11.32
C TRP A 154 -9.51 -11.59 -9.97
N ASN A 155 -9.07 -10.34 -9.93
CA ASN A 155 -8.95 -9.62 -8.68
C ASN A 155 -10.31 -9.31 -8.07
N ILE A 156 -10.34 -9.24 -6.74
CA ILE A 156 -11.51 -8.83 -5.97
C ILE A 156 -11.95 -7.40 -6.36
N SER A 157 -13.25 -7.25 -6.59
CA SER A 157 -13.99 -6.00 -6.73
C SER A 157 -15.21 -5.98 -5.81
N ILE A 158 -15.65 -4.78 -5.43
CA ILE A 158 -16.82 -4.57 -4.57
C ILE A 158 -17.98 -4.13 -5.46
N MET A 159 -18.99 -4.99 -5.59
CA MET A 159 -20.23 -4.73 -6.30
C MET A 159 -21.32 -4.32 -5.32
N ILE A 160 -22.10 -3.28 -5.66
CA ILE A 160 -23.25 -2.84 -4.85
C ILE A 160 -24.50 -3.55 -5.37
N ILE A 161 -25.25 -4.19 -4.47
CA ILE A 161 -26.44 -5.00 -4.81
C ILE A 161 -27.66 -4.09 -5.03
N ASN A 162 -27.77 -3.01 -4.25
CA ASN A 162 -28.89 -2.07 -4.33
C ASN A 162 -28.38 -0.63 -4.28
N ASN A 163 -28.48 0.05 -5.43
CA ASN A 163 -27.88 1.37 -5.63
C ASN A 163 -28.67 2.53 -5.00
N ASN A 164 -29.87 2.26 -4.46
CA ASN A 164 -30.81 3.28 -3.99
C ASN A 164 -30.58 3.74 -2.54
N LYS A 165 -29.71 3.05 -1.78
CA LYS A 165 -29.40 3.44 -0.40
C LYS A 165 -28.38 4.58 -0.36
N LYS A 166 -28.67 5.62 0.44
CA LYS A 166 -27.73 6.72 0.76
C LYS A 166 -26.50 6.23 1.56
N GLU A 167 -26.67 5.13 2.29
CA GLU A 167 -25.63 4.47 3.08
C GLU A 167 -25.27 3.11 2.47
N ILE A 168 -23.97 2.85 2.34
CA ILE A 168 -23.41 1.58 1.89
C ILE A 168 -22.78 0.90 3.10
N ASP A 169 -23.28 -0.28 3.44
CA ASP A 169 -22.79 -1.16 4.50
C ASP A 169 -22.35 -2.50 3.90
N ILE A 170 -21.87 -3.42 4.74
CA ILE A 170 -21.39 -4.72 4.26
C ILE A 170 -22.49 -5.60 3.68
N ASN A 171 -23.76 -5.41 4.08
CA ASN A 171 -24.89 -6.22 3.62
C ASN A 171 -25.42 -5.73 2.28
N SER A 172 -25.01 -4.55 1.81
CA SER A 172 -25.39 -4.01 0.50
C SER A 172 -24.35 -4.26 -0.59
N VAL A 173 -23.36 -5.12 -0.34
CA VAL A 173 -22.28 -5.42 -1.29
C VAL A 173 -22.01 -6.92 -1.43
N HIS A 174 -21.57 -7.30 -2.63
CA HIS A 174 -21.00 -8.61 -2.94
C HIS A 174 -19.57 -8.45 -3.46
N LEU A 175 -18.72 -9.45 -3.19
CA LEU A 175 -17.39 -9.50 -3.78
C LEU A 175 -17.43 -10.30 -5.07
N VAL A 176 -17.00 -9.67 -6.15
CA VAL A 176 -16.96 -10.26 -7.49
C VAL A 176 -15.57 -10.09 -8.09
N CYS A 177 -15.27 -10.80 -9.19
CA CYS A 177 -14.03 -10.55 -9.91
C CYS A 177 -14.14 -9.27 -10.77
N ASN A 178 -13.01 -8.65 -11.10
CA ASN A 178 -12.98 -7.47 -11.96
C ASN A 178 -13.67 -7.70 -13.31
N LEU A 179 -13.58 -8.90 -13.88
CA LEU A 179 -14.29 -9.24 -15.12
C LEU A 179 -15.80 -9.00 -14.98
N VAL A 180 -16.40 -9.56 -13.93
CA VAL A 180 -17.84 -9.40 -13.62
C VAL A 180 -18.15 -7.93 -13.36
N TYR A 181 -17.35 -7.28 -12.51
CA TYR A 181 -17.55 -5.87 -12.19
C TYR A 181 -17.56 -4.99 -13.44
N SER A 182 -16.54 -5.12 -14.30
CA SER A 182 -16.44 -4.37 -15.54
C SER A 182 -17.57 -4.70 -16.52
N SER A 183 -18.03 -5.95 -16.57
CA SER A 183 -19.15 -6.35 -17.43
C SER A 183 -20.45 -5.67 -17.02
N ILE A 184 -20.72 -5.56 -15.71
CA ILE A 184 -21.86 -4.80 -15.18
C ILE A 184 -21.79 -3.34 -15.61
N GLU A 185 -20.62 -2.70 -15.45
CA GLU A 185 -20.48 -1.28 -15.75
C GLU A 185 -20.58 -0.97 -17.25
N ILE A 186 -20.05 -1.85 -18.10
CA ILE A 186 -20.02 -1.65 -19.55
C ILE A 186 -21.38 -1.95 -20.19
N TYR A 187 -22.03 -3.04 -19.77
CA TYR A 187 -23.24 -3.54 -20.41
C TYR A 187 -24.52 -3.25 -19.63
N ASN A 188 -24.42 -2.55 -18.49
CA ASN A 188 -25.54 -2.20 -17.60
C ASN A 188 -26.37 -3.43 -17.19
N LEU A 189 -25.70 -4.57 -16.96
CA LEU A 189 -26.34 -5.83 -16.59
C LEU A 189 -26.67 -5.86 -15.10
N SER A 190 -27.84 -6.43 -14.78
CA SER A 190 -28.20 -6.81 -13.42
C SER A 190 -27.45 -8.06 -12.95
N GLU A 191 -27.43 -8.26 -11.63
CA GLU A 191 -26.88 -9.48 -11.03
C GLU A 191 -27.56 -10.75 -11.54
N GLN A 192 -28.88 -10.69 -11.77
CA GLN A 192 -29.68 -11.82 -12.25
C GLN A 192 -29.31 -12.19 -13.69
N GLU A 193 -29.18 -11.19 -14.57
CA GLU A 193 -28.77 -11.41 -15.97
C GLU A 193 -27.38 -12.04 -16.06
N LEU A 194 -26.41 -11.54 -15.30
CA LEU A 194 -25.05 -12.11 -15.30
C LEU A 194 -24.98 -13.52 -14.71
N THR A 195 -25.76 -13.78 -13.66
CA THR A 195 -25.86 -15.13 -13.10
C THR A 195 -26.46 -16.09 -14.12
N GLY A 196 -27.50 -15.67 -14.84
CA GLY A 196 -28.10 -16.43 -15.93
C GLY A 196 -27.11 -16.75 -17.05
N ILE A 197 -26.43 -15.71 -17.59
CA ILE A 197 -25.41 -15.86 -18.65
C ILE A 197 -24.32 -16.84 -18.20
N TYR A 198 -23.81 -16.68 -16.98
CA TYR A 198 -22.73 -17.51 -16.49
C TYR A 198 -23.17 -18.96 -16.23
N SER A 199 -24.41 -19.17 -15.78
CA SER A 199 -24.95 -20.52 -15.61
C SER A 199 -25.06 -21.28 -16.94
N GLN A 200 -25.44 -20.60 -18.03
CA GLN A 200 -25.51 -21.17 -19.38
C GLN A 200 -24.14 -21.54 -19.97
N LEU A 201 -23.07 -20.87 -19.53
CA LEU A 201 -21.70 -21.17 -19.96
C LEU A 201 -21.08 -22.37 -19.22
N ASN A 202 -21.64 -22.74 -18.07
CA ASN A 202 -21.15 -23.83 -17.22
C ASN A 202 -22.05 -25.09 -17.27
N SER A 203 -23.17 -25.02 -17.99
CA SER A 203 -24.03 -26.16 -18.34
C SER A 203 -23.54 -26.82 -19.63
#